data_AF-A0A923SIW7-F1
#
_entry.id   AF-A0A923SIW7-F1
#
_cell.length_a   1.000
_cell.length_b   1.000
_cell.length_c   1.000
_cell.angle_alpha   90.00
_cell.angle_beta   90.00
_cell.angle_gamma   90.00
#
_symmetry.space_group_name_H-M   'P 1'
#
loop_
_entity.id
_entity.type
_entity.pdbx_description
1 polymer ?
#
loop_
_entity_poly.entity_id
_entity_poly.type
_entity_poly.pdbx_seq_one_letter_code
_entity_poly.pdbx_strand_id
1 'polypeptide(L)' 'MNTSAIIVMLLTLGTVTALMLYFFWRVMNTPPKPEPDSYLDNDDEPGRQEPLP' A
#
# COMPACT_ATOMS: atom_id res chain seq x y z
N MET A 1 8.94 39.26 9.27
CA MET A 1 9.01 37.84 8.84
C MET A 1 9.06 37.83 7.33
N ASN A 2 9.98 37.06 6.72
CA ASN A 2 10.11 37.05 5.26
C ASN A 2 8.93 36.31 4.62
N THR A 3 8.12 37.01 3.85
CA THR A 3 6.95 36.46 3.14
C THR A 3 7.33 35.24 2.30
N SER A 4 8.50 35.26 1.66
CA SER A 4 9.01 34.13 0.88
C SER A 4 9.19 32.85 1.71
N ALA A 5 9.63 32.97 2.97
CA ALA A 5 9.80 31.81 3.85
C ALA A 5 8.44 31.19 4.23
N ILE A 6 7.43 32.03 4.47
CA ILE A 6 6.07 31.58 4.78
C ILE A 6 5.45 30.87 3.57
N ILE A 7 5.64 31.40 2.35
CA ILE A 7 5.11 30.78 1.12
C ILE A 7 5.69 29.38 0.93
N VAL A 8 7.02 29.23 1.06
CA VAL A 8 7.68 27.92 0.90
C VAL A 8 7.23 26.93 1.97
N MET A 9 7.07 27.39 3.21
CA MET A 9 6.56 26.55 4.30
C MET A 9 5.13 26.06 4.02
N LEU A 10 4.23 26.93 3.55
CA LEU A 10 2.85 26.54 3.23
C LEU A 10 2.78 25.62 2.01
N LEU A 11 3.60 25.86 0.99
CA LEU A 11 3.67 25.01 -0.20
C LEU A 11 4.17 23.60 0.13
N THR A 12 5.22 23.49 0.93
CA THR A 12 5.77 22.19 1.35
C THR A 12 4.75 21.43 2.20
N LEU A 13 4.15 22.09 3.20
CA LEU A 13 3.09 21.50 4.01
C LEU A 13 1.93 21.01 3.12
N GLY A 14 1.40 21.90 2.26
CA GLY A 14 0.28 21.58 1.38
C GLY A 14 0.58 20.43 0.43
N THR A 15 1.80 20.35 -0.12
CA THR A 15 2.19 19.29 -1.05
C THR A 15 2.27 17.95 -0.34
N VAL A 16 2.92 17.88 0.82
CA VAL A 16 3.03 16.63 1.59
C VAL A 16 1.64 16.15 2.04
N THR A 17 0.80 17.07 2.55
CA THR A 17 -0.58 16.73 2.94
C THR A 17 -1.41 16.26 1.75
N ALA A 18 -1.30 16.90 0.58
CA ALA A 18 -2.04 16.50 -0.62
C ALA A 18 -1.61 15.10 -1.10
N LEU A 19 -0.31 14.80 -1.13
CA LEU A 19 0.20 13.48 -1.49
C LEU A 19 -0.27 12.41 -0.51
N MET A 20 -0.23 12.72 0.79
CA MET A 20 -0.74 11.82 1.82
C MET A 20 -2.23 11.50 1.57
N LEU A 21 -3.08 12.51 1.43
CA LEU A 21 -4.51 12.31 1.17
C LEU A 21 -4.76 11.52 -0.13
N TYR A 22 -3.99 11.79 -1.18
CA TYR A 22 -4.08 11.06 -2.45
C TYR A 22 -3.81 9.56 -2.27
N PHE A 23 -2.72 9.18 -1.60
CA PHE A 23 -2.40 7.77 -1.41
C PHE A 23 -3.38 7.08 -0.46
N PHE A 24 -3.86 7.75 0.59
CA PHE A 24 -4.90 7.20 1.46
C PHE A 24 -6.19 6.94 0.68
N TRP A 25 -6.64 7.92 -0.12
CA TRP A 25 -7.81 7.76 -0.97
C TRP A 25 -7.61 6.63 -1.99
N ARG A 26 -6.41 6.53 -2.57
CA ARG A 26 -6.07 5.45 -3.50
C ARG A 26 -6.11 4.09 -2.81
N VAL A 27 -5.53 3.93 -1.63
CA VAL A 27 -5.52 2.64 -0.90
C VAL A 27 -6.94 2.20 -0.54
N MET A 28 -7.78 3.12 -0.06
CA MET A 28 -9.16 2.78 0.32
C MET A 28 -10.04 2.37 -0.87
N ASN A 29 -9.76 2.89 -2.07
CA ASN A 29 -10.59 2.66 -3.25
C ASN A 29 -9.96 1.72 -4.28
N THR A 30 -8.71 1.29 -4.09
CA THR A 30 -8.09 0.32 -5.00
C THR A 30 -8.75 -1.04 -4.75
N PRO A 31 -9.41 -1.64 -5.76
CA PRO A 31 -9.99 -2.96 -5.60
C PRO A 31 -8.88 -3.97 -5.25
N PRO A 32 -9.16 -5.00 -4.43
CA PRO A 32 -8.20 -6.05 -4.13
C PRO A 32 -7.67 -6.61 -5.44
N LYS A 33 -6.35 -6.58 -5.62
CA LYS A 33 -5.75 -7.26 -6.76
C LYS A 33 -6.07 -8.75 -6.60
N PRO A 34 -6.66 -9.41 -7.61
CA PRO A 34 -6.71 -10.86 -7.63
C PRO A 34 -5.26 -11.32 -7.73
N GLU A 35 -4.66 -11.64 -6.59
CA GLU A 35 -3.37 -12.29 -6.56
C GLU A 35 -3.61 -13.77 -6.84
N PRO A 36 -2.84 -14.40 -7.75
CA PRO A 36 -2.81 -15.85 -7.80
C PRO A 36 -2.40 -16.34 -6.42
N ASP A 37 -3.18 -17.27 -5.85
CA ASP A 37 -2.92 -17.81 -4.52
C ASP A 37 -1.46 -18.26 -4.41
N SER A 38 -0.73 -17.67 -3.47
CA SER A 38 0.69 -17.96 -3.22
C SER A 38 0.94 -19.43 -2.81
N TYR A 39 -0.12 -20.17 -2.48
CA TYR A 39 -0.08 -21.59 -2.14
C TYR A 39 -0.53 -22.53 -3.29
N LEU A 40 -0.93 -22.02 -4.46
CA LEU A 40 -1.33 -22.88 -5.60
C LEU A 40 -0.23 -23.87 -6.02
N ASP A 41 1.02 -23.42 -6.10
CA ASP A 41 2.17 -24.29 -6.45
C ASP A 41 2.54 -25.28 -5.33
N ASN A 42 1.90 -25.14 -4.17
CA ASN A 42 2.22 -25.80 -2.92
C ASN A 42 1.20 -26.90 -2.57
N ASP A 43 0.06 -26.93 -3.27
CA ASP A 43 -1.00 -27.93 -3.08
C ASP A 43 -0.59 -29.32 -3.61
N ASP A 44 0.26 -29.37 -4.63
CA ASP A 44 0.71 -30.61 -5.28
C ASP A 44 1.95 -31.25 -4.62
N GLU A 45 2.46 -30.72 -3.49
CA GLU A 45 3.61 -31.32 -2.79
C GLU A 45 3.22 -32.65 -2.11
N PRO A 46 3.73 -33.81 -2.59
CA PRO A 46 3.41 -35.10 -1.99
C PRO A 46 4.03 -35.19 -0.58
N GLY A 47 3.19 -35.38 0.44
CA GLY A 47 3.58 -35.53 1.84
C GLY A 47 3.11 -34.42 2.79
N ARG A 48 2.51 -33.34 2.29
CA ARG A 48 1.95 -32.26 3.13
C ARG A 48 0.55 -32.59 3.68
N GLN A 49 -0.28 -33.33 2.94
CA GLN A 49 -1.61 -33.72 3.38
C GLN A 49 -1.67 -35.11 4.06
N GLU A 50 -0.54 -35.80 4.20
CA GLU A 50 -0.52 -37.06 4.96
C GLU A 50 -0.71 -36.78 6.46
N PRO A 51 -1.68 -37.46 7.12
CA PRO A 51 -1.82 -37.36 8.56
C PRO A 51 -0.55 -37.94 9.22
N LEU A 52 0.03 -37.18 10.15
CA LEU A 52 1.20 -37.63 10.91
C LEU A 52 0.89 -38.98 11.61
N PRO A 53 1.85 -39.93 11.62
CA PRO A 53 1.67 -41.25 12.22
C PRO A 53 1.44 -41.20 13.73
#